data_AF-A0A962MJU6-F1
#
_entry.id   AF-A0A962MJU6-F1
#
_cell.length_a   1.000
_cell.length_b   1.000
_cell.length_c   1.000
_cell.angle_alpha   90.00
_cell.angle_beta   90.00
_cell.angle_gamma   90.00
#
_symmetry.space_group_name_H-M   'P 1'
#
loop_
_entity.id
_entity.type
_entity.pdbx_description
1 polymer ?
#
loop_
_entity_poly.entity_id
_entity_poly.type
_entity_poly.pdbx_seq_one_letter_code
_entity_poly.pdbx_strand_id
1 'polypeptide(L)'
;RPADTAIVRAYNPSFDEHGWQSTHSVIEIVTDDMPFLVDSVIMELNRQGLRVHLIVHPIFQCQRDANGELLGLSPEGKAESFMHCQIDRQNDPAVFQQIEESLQGILKNVRTAVEDWPQMLARMREAIAGLEAAQTSASSEEIEELKAFLNWVAERNFIFLGYRDYDLLYEKGEILL
;
A
#
# COMPACT_ATOMS: atom_id res chain seq x y z
N ARG A 1 -11.87 -10.17 -12.19
CA ARG A 1 -10.59 -9.77 -11.59
C ARG A 1 -10.05 -10.94 -10.78
N PRO A 2 -8.91 -11.54 -11.16
CA PRO A 2 -8.25 -12.57 -10.35
C PRO A 2 -7.96 -12.03 -8.95
N ALA A 3 -7.99 -12.87 -7.90
CA ALA A 3 -7.68 -12.45 -6.54
C ALA A 3 -6.36 -11.66 -6.46
N ASP A 4 -6.32 -10.67 -5.57
CA ASP A 4 -5.12 -9.90 -5.23
C ASP A 4 -4.48 -9.04 -6.34
N THR A 5 -5.16 -8.91 -7.48
CA THR A 5 -4.80 -7.97 -8.54
C THR A 5 -5.59 -6.67 -8.44
N ALA A 6 -5.03 -5.55 -8.91
CA ALA A 6 -5.79 -4.33 -9.15
C ALA A 6 -6.10 -4.20 -10.64
N ILE A 7 -7.29 -3.71 -10.98
CA ILE A 7 -7.61 -3.27 -12.35
C ILE A 7 -7.54 -1.76 -12.36
N VAL A 8 -6.77 -1.21 -13.28
CA VAL A 8 -6.64 0.23 -13.49
C VAL A 8 -6.94 0.50 -14.95
N ARG A 9 -7.73 1.55 -15.23
CA ARG A 9 -7.91 2.10 -16.57
C ARG A 9 -7.80 3.62 -16.52
N ALA A 10 -7.15 4.22 -17.51
CA ALA A 10 -7.00 5.66 -17.64
C ALA A 10 -7.40 6.10 -19.07
N TYR A 11 -8.32 7.06 -19.18
CA TYR A 11 -8.89 7.43 -20.48
C TYR A 11 -9.52 8.83 -20.47
N ASN A 12 -9.83 9.34 -21.66
CA ASN A 12 -10.68 10.51 -21.83
C ASN A 12 -12.12 10.04 -22.11
N PRO A 13 -13.10 10.33 -21.23
CA PRO A 13 -14.47 9.94 -21.46
C PRO A 13 -15.05 10.66 -22.70
N SER A 14 -15.74 9.89 -23.53
CA SER A 14 -16.38 10.31 -24.77
C SER A 14 -17.85 9.89 -24.76
N PHE A 15 -18.74 10.69 -25.35
CA PHE A 15 -20.16 10.34 -25.40
C PHE A 15 -20.43 9.03 -26.15
N ASP A 16 -19.72 8.78 -27.26
CA ASP A 16 -19.97 7.61 -28.11
C ASP A 16 -19.58 6.29 -27.43
N GLU A 17 -18.46 6.27 -26.70
CA GLU A 17 -17.97 5.03 -26.06
C GLU A 17 -18.45 4.88 -24.61
N HIS A 18 -18.65 5.99 -23.90
CA HIS A 18 -18.85 5.99 -22.45
C HIS A 18 -20.22 6.52 -22.03
N GLY A 19 -20.95 7.19 -22.91
CA GLY A 19 -22.24 7.82 -22.60
C GLY A 19 -22.14 9.15 -21.84
N TRP A 20 -20.92 9.65 -21.62
CA TRP A 20 -20.65 10.93 -20.96
C TRP A 20 -19.30 11.50 -21.39
N GLN A 21 -19.07 12.79 -21.14
CA GLN A 21 -17.79 13.45 -21.45
C GLN A 21 -17.31 14.31 -20.27
N SER A 22 -16.02 14.59 -20.25
CA SER A 22 -15.38 15.48 -19.27
C SER A 22 -14.29 16.33 -19.94
N THR A 23 -14.01 17.49 -19.34
CA THR A 23 -12.81 18.26 -19.67
C THR A 23 -11.55 17.63 -19.08
N HIS A 24 -11.68 16.72 -18.11
CA HIS A 24 -10.60 16.00 -17.44
C HIS A 24 -10.36 14.61 -18.03
N SER A 25 -9.17 14.05 -17.78
CA SER A 25 -8.93 12.62 -17.93
C SER A 25 -9.39 11.87 -16.70
N VAL A 26 -9.86 10.64 -16.89
CA VAL A 26 -10.45 9.79 -15.86
C VAL A 26 -9.53 8.61 -15.60
N ILE A 27 -9.38 8.27 -14.33
CA ILE A 27 -8.72 7.04 -13.89
C ILE A 27 -9.73 6.27 -13.03
N GLU A 28 -9.90 4.99 -13.32
CA GLU A 28 -10.74 4.11 -12.53
C GLU A 28 -9.97 2.91 -12.04
N ILE A 29 -10.15 2.59 -10.76
CA ILE A 29 -9.40 1.57 -10.05
C ILE A 29 -10.39 0.67 -9.33
N VAL A 30 -10.17 -0.65 -9.42
CA VAL A 30 -10.86 -1.64 -8.61
C VAL A 30 -9.82 -2.60 -8.01
N THR A 31 -9.78 -2.67 -6.68
CA THR A 31 -8.87 -3.54 -5.92
C THR A 31 -9.56 -4.01 -4.64
N ASP A 32 -9.02 -5.05 -4.00
CA ASP A 32 -9.40 -5.38 -2.63
C ASP A 32 -9.18 -4.15 -1.72
N ASP A 33 -10.10 -3.94 -0.77
CA ASP A 33 -9.99 -2.84 0.19
C ASP A 33 -8.86 -3.09 1.20
N MET A 34 -8.06 -2.06 1.44
CA MET A 34 -6.94 -2.09 2.38
C MET A 34 -6.50 -0.66 2.75
N PRO A 35 -5.75 -0.47 3.87
CA PRO A 35 -5.22 0.83 4.24
C PRO A 35 -4.32 1.46 3.16
N PHE A 36 -4.22 2.80 3.19
CA PHE A 36 -3.30 3.61 2.37
C PHE A 36 -3.55 3.68 0.87
N LEU A 37 -4.63 3.07 0.36
CA LEU A 37 -4.94 3.06 -1.07
C LEU A 37 -5.08 4.47 -1.66
N VAL A 38 -5.98 5.29 -1.08
CA VAL A 38 -6.30 6.63 -1.59
C VAL A 38 -5.07 7.53 -1.57
N ASP A 39 -4.36 7.57 -0.45
CA ASP A 39 -3.17 8.41 -0.29
C ASP A 39 -2.06 8.01 -1.26
N SER A 40 -1.86 6.70 -1.47
CA SER A 40 -0.84 6.18 -2.39
C SER A 40 -1.16 6.51 -3.85
N VAL A 41 -2.42 6.40 -4.26
CA VAL A 41 -2.86 6.78 -5.61
C VAL A 41 -2.66 8.28 -5.84
N ILE A 42 -3.08 9.13 -4.89
CA ILE A 42 -2.89 10.58 -4.98
C ILE A 42 -1.40 10.93 -5.04
N MET A 43 -0.57 10.30 -4.21
CA MET A 43 0.86 10.53 -4.16
C MET A 43 1.53 10.16 -5.49
N GLU A 44 1.17 9.02 -6.09
CA GLU A 44 1.71 8.58 -7.38
C GLU A 44 1.33 9.52 -8.52
N LEU A 45 0.07 9.97 -8.57
CA LEU A 45 -0.39 10.94 -9.57
C LEU A 45 0.33 12.28 -9.42
N ASN A 46 0.45 12.79 -8.19
CA ASN A 46 1.20 14.01 -7.91
C ASN A 46 2.69 13.87 -8.26
N ARG A 47 3.31 12.70 -8.03
CA ARG A 47 4.71 12.42 -8.40
C ARG A 47 4.95 12.56 -9.90
N GLN A 48 3.93 12.26 -10.71
CA GLN A 48 3.95 12.44 -12.17
C GLN A 48 3.57 13.85 -12.62
N GLY A 49 3.31 14.77 -11.69
CA GLY A 49 2.88 16.14 -11.99
C GLY A 49 1.42 16.25 -12.43
N LEU A 50 0.60 15.22 -12.20
CA LEU A 50 -0.81 15.18 -12.56
C LEU A 50 -1.65 15.68 -11.39
N ARG A 51 -2.28 16.85 -11.52
CA ARG A 51 -3.18 17.34 -10.47
C ARG A 51 -4.44 16.50 -10.43
N VAL A 52 -4.80 16.01 -9.24
CA VAL A 52 -6.08 15.36 -8.96
C VAL A 52 -7.14 16.44 -8.64
N HIS A 53 -8.22 16.47 -9.41
CA HIS A 53 -9.35 17.40 -9.25
C HIS A 53 -10.53 16.80 -8.48
N LEU A 54 -10.70 15.48 -8.57
CA LEU A 54 -11.76 14.74 -7.90
C LEU A 54 -11.25 13.35 -7.57
N ILE A 55 -11.64 12.86 -6.39
CA ILE A 55 -11.59 11.44 -6.07
C ILE A 55 -12.92 11.02 -5.45
N VAL A 56 -13.47 9.93 -5.95
CA VAL A 56 -14.65 9.26 -5.41
C VAL A 56 -14.25 7.83 -5.10
N HIS A 57 -14.37 7.43 -3.84
CA HIS A 57 -13.89 6.12 -3.37
C HIS A 57 -14.93 5.42 -2.48
N PRO A 58 -15.94 4.76 -3.07
CA PRO A 58 -16.80 3.85 -2.34
C PRO A 58 -16.13 2.50 -2.10
N ILE A 59 -16.46 1.90 -0.96
CA ILE A 59 -16.13 0.50 -0.65
C ILE A 59 -17.40 -0.32 -0.80
N PHE A 60 -17.33 -1.37 -1.61
CA PHE A 60 -18.45 -2.30 -1.83
C PHE A 60 -18.09 -3.69 -1.34
N GLN A 61 -19.08 -4.39 -0.78
CA GLN A 61 -18.95 -5.80 -0.44
C GLN A 61 -19.30 -6.63 -1.67
N CYS A 62 -18.28 -7.10 -2.39
CA CYS A 62 -18.41 -7.75 -3.69
C CYS A 62 -18.35 -9.27 -3.57
N GLN A 63 -19.31 -9.95 -4.19
CA GLN A 63 -19.28 -11.39 -4.37
C GLN A 63 -18.80 -11.71 -5.78
N ARG A 64 -17.75 -12.53 -5.90
CA ARG A 64 -17.17 -12.95 -7.18
C ARG A 64 -17.19 -14.47 -7.33
N ASP A 65 -17.21 -14.95 -8.56
CA ASP A 65 -17.02 -16.36 -8.87
C ASP A 65 -15.52 -16.75 -8.82
N ALA A 66 -15.21 -18.02 -9.07
CA ALA A 66 -13.83 -18.52 -9.08
C ALA A 66 -12.97 -17.93 -10.21
N ASN A 67 -13.59 -17.39 -11.27
CA ASN A 67 -12.92 -16.70 -12.38
C ASN A 67 -12.72 -15.20 -12.09
N GLY A 68 -13.28 -14.70 -10.98
CA GLY A 68 -13.23 -13.31 -10.58
C GLY A 68 -14.29 -12.42 -11.22
N GLU A 69 -15.29 -12.98 -11.88
CA GLU A 69 -16.44 -12.24 -12.40
C GLU A 69 -17.31 -11.74 -11.25
N LEU A 70 -17.85 -10.52 -11.36
CA LEU A 70 -18.71 -9.95 -10.32
C LEU A 70 -20.09 -10.58 -10.41
N LEU A 71 -20.49 -11.32 -9.38
CA LEU A 71 -21.82 -11.92 -9.27
C LEU A 71 -22.84 -10.93 -8.69
N GLY A 72 -22.39 -10.04 -7.80
CA GLY A 72 -23.23 -9.02 -7.19
C GLY A 72 -22.60 -8.40 -5.95
N LEU A 73 -23.42 -7.62 -5.24
CA LEU A 73 -23.07 -7.04 -3.95
C LEU A 73 -23.81 -7.80 -2.85
N SER A 74 -23.10 -8.27 -1.82
CA SER A 74 -23.69 -8.98 -0.68
C SER A 74 -22.92 -8.62 0.60
N PRO A 75 -23.58 -8.55 1.78
CA PRO A 75 -22.91 -8.27 3.05
C PRO A 75 -21.77 -9.25 3.40
N GLU A 76 -21.83 -10.47 2.88
CA GLU A 76 -20.83 -11.54 3.03
C GLU A 76 -19.73 -11.49 1.96
N GLY A 77 -19.81 -10.54 1.03
CA GLY A 77 -18.80 -10.31 0.00
C GLY A 77 -17.46 -9.86 0.58
N LYS A 78 -16.43 -9.86 -0.27
CA LYS A 78 -15.13 -9.27 0.07
C LYS A 78 -15.20 -7.77 -0.17
N ALA A 79 -14.68 -6.98 0.76
CA ALA A 79 -14.58 -5.54 0.60
C ALA A 79 -13.65 -5.21 -0.58
N GLU A 80 -14.16 -4.44 -1.54
CA GLU A 80 -13.41 -3.91 -2.66
C GLU A 80 -13.53 -2.40 -2.71
N SER A 81 -12.38 -1.76 -2.90
CA SER A 81 -12.25 -0.33 -3.12
C SER A 81 -12.43 -0.03 -4.61
N PHE A 82 -13.46 0.75 -4.92
CA PHE A 82 -13.68 1.33 -6.23
C PHE A 82 -13.24 2.78 -6.16
N MET A 83 -12.42 3.23 -7.11
CA MET A 83 -11.98 4.63 -7.16
C MET A 83 -12.25 5.20 -8.54
N HIS A 84 -12.76 6.42 -8.56
CA HIS A 84 -12.87 7.26 -9.74
C HIS A 84 -12.12 8.56 -9.46
N CYS A 85 -11.06 8.79 -10.23
CA CYS A 85 -10.24 10.00 -10.14
C CYS A 85 -10.38 10.82 -11.42
N GLN A 86 -10.44 12.14 -11.27
CA GLN A 86 -10.31 13.07 -12.40
C GLN A 86 -9.00 13.84 -12.26
N ILE A 87 -8.20 13.84 -13.32
CA ILE A 87 -6.90 14.51 -13.39
C ILE A 87 -6.87 15.53 -14.52
N ASP A 88 -5.80 16.33 -14.59
CA ASP A 88 -5.52 17.17 -15.77
C ASP A 88 -5.68 16.37 -17.07
N ARG A 89 -6.25 17.01 -18.10
CA ARG A 89 -6.50 16.34 -19.38
C ARG A 89 -5.19 15.95 -20.05
N GLN A 90 -5.06 14.66 -20.35
CA GLN A 90 -3.96 14.09 -21.09
C GLN A 90 -4.35 13.85 -22.54
N ASN A 91 -3.41 14.05 -23.46
CA ASN A 91 -3.61 13.86 -24.90
C ASN A 91 -2.68 12.79 -25.50
N ASP A 92 -1.68 12.34 -24.74
CA ASP A 92 -0.71 11.35 -25.19
C ASP A 92 -1.09 9.95 -24.67
N PRO A 93 -1.34 8.97 -25.56
CA PRO A 93 -1.57 7.57 -25.20
C PRO A 93 -0.50 6.97 -24.28
N ALA A 94 0.77 7.38 -24.43
CA ALA A 94 1.86 6.89 -23.60
C ALA A 94 1.70 7.31 -22.14
N VAL A 95 1.11 8.48 -21.88
CA VAL A 95 0.84 8.94 -20.51
C VAL A 95 -0.23 8.08 -19.85
N PHE A 96 -1.29 7.69 -20.58
CA PHE A 96 -2.31 6.78 -20.03
C PHE A 96 -1.73 5.42 -19.66
N GLN A 97 -0.91 4.84 -20.54
CA GLN A 97 -0.22 3.58 -20.25
C GLN A 97 0.70 3.69 -19.03
N GLN A 98 1.48 4.78 -18.94
CA GLN A 98 2.38 5.02 -17.81
C GLN A 98 1.61 5.17 -16.49
N ILE A 99 0.47 5.86 -16.50
CA ILE A 99 -0.43 5.99 -15.35
C ILE A 99 -0.94 4.61 -14.92
N GLU A 100 -1.45 3.82 -15.85
CA GLU A 100 -1.99 2.48 -15.54
C GLU A 100 -0.92 1.56 -14.92
N GLU A 101 0.26 1.47 -15.54
CA GLU A 101 1.37 0.63 -15.08
C GLU A 101 1.89 1.08 -13.71
N SER A 102 2.09 2.39 -13.53
CA SER A 102 2.59 2.96 -12.27
C SER A 102 1.61 2.75 -11.11
N LEU A 103 0.31 2.94 -11.35
CA LEU A 103 -0.73 2.72 -10.35
C LEU A 103 -0.88 1.24 -10.00
N GLN A 104 -0.80 0.33 -10.97
CA GLN A 104 -0.75 -1.11 -10.67
C GLN A 104 0.46 -1.46 -9.79
N GLY A 105 1.62 -0.86 -10.08
CA GLY A 105 2.85 -1.03 -9.29
C GLY A 105 2.71 -0.54 -7.85
N ILE A 106 2.21 0.68 -7.63
CA ILE A 106 2.07 1.20 -6.27
C ILE A 106 1.01 0.43 -5.47
N LEU A 107 -0.10 0.03 -6.10
CA LEU A 107 -1.14 -0.78 -5.44
C LEU A 107 -0.60 -2.16 -5.01
N LYS A 108 0.29 -2.75 -5.82
CA LYS A 108 1.01 -3.97 -5.44
C LYS A 108 1.93 -3.73 -4.24
N ASN A 109 2.69 -2.63 -4.23
CA ASN A 109 3.58 -2.31 -3.10
C ASN A 109 2.80 -2.07 -1.81
N VAL A 110 1.66 -1.37 -1.88
CA VAL A 110 0.76 -1.17 -0.73
C VAL A 110 0.28 -2.52 -0.20
N ARG A 111 -0.15 -3.42 -1.08
CA ARG A 111 -0.57 -4.78 -0.69
C ARG A 111 0.54 -5.51 0.05
N THR A 112 1.74 -5.55 -0.52
CA THR A 112 2.89 -6.21 0.12
C THR A 112 3.17 -5.63 1.51
N ALA A 113 3.18 -4.31 1.66
CA ALA A 113 3.40 -3.68 2.96
C ALA A 113 2.29 -4.03 3.98
N VAL A 114 1.03 -4.08 3.55
CA VAL A 114 -0.12 -4.42 4.41
C VAL A 114 -0.11 -5.90 4.80
N GLU A 115 0.18 -6.81 3.86
CA GLU A 115 0.22 -8.26 4.09
C GLU A 115 1.42 -8.69 4.94
N ASP A 116 2.57 -8.02 4.79
CA ASP A 116 3.79 -8.33 5.56
C ASP A 116 3.80 -7.70 6.97
N TRP A 117 2.91 -6.74 7.24
CA TRP A 117 2.84 -6.02 8.51
C TRP A 117 2.80 -6.93 9.76
N PRO A 118 1.99 -8.00 9.82
CA PRO A 118 1.99 -8.91 10.97
C PRO A 118 3.34 -9.60 11.19
N GLN A 119 4.06 -9.96 10.12
CA GLN A 119 5.36 -10.60 10.20
C GLN A 119 6.44 -9.62 10.68
N MET A 120 6.38 -8.36 10.22
CA MET A 120 7.28 -7.31 10.71
C MET A 120 7.06 -7.01 12.20
N LEU A 121 5.79 -6.99 12.67
CA LEU A 121 5.48 -6.89 14.10
C LEU A 121 5.99 -8.09 14.90
N ALA A 122 5.96 -9.30 14.33
CA ALA A 122 6.53 -10.48 14.97
C ALA A 122 8.04 -10.32 15.18
N ARG A 123 8.78 -9.86 14.17
CA ARG A 123 10.22 -9.55 14.28
C ARG A 123 10.53 -8.49 15.33
N MET A 124 9.71 -7.43 15.41
CA MET A 124 9.85 -6.42 16.47
C MET A 124 9.69 -7.03 17.87
N ARG A 125 8.70 -7.92 18.05
CA ARG A 125 8.48 -8.61 19.33
C ARG A 125 9.61 -9.59 19.68
N GLU A 126 10.15 -10.29 18.69
CA GLU A 126 11.33 -11.14 18.86
C GLU A 126 12.54 -10.31 19.31
N ALA A 127 12.77 -9.14 18.71
CA ALA A 127 13.84 -8.22 19.11
C ALA A 127 13.66 -7.71 20.55
N ILE A 128 12.43 -7.33 20.94
CA ILE A 128 12.10 -6.89 22.31
C ILE A 128 12.38 -8.02 23.32
N ALA A 129 11.99 -9.26 23.01
CA ALA A 129 12.27 -10.42 23.87
C ALA A 129 13.76 -10.74 23.94
N GLY A 130 14.49 -10.56 22.84
CA GLY A 130 15.94 -10.73 22.77
C GLY A 130 16.73 -9.80 23.69
N LEU A 131 16.22 -8.59 23.96
CA LEU A 131 16.88 -7.62 24.86
C LEU A 131 17.00 -8.13 26.30
N GLU A 132 16.05 -8.94 26.78
CA GLU A 132 16.11 -9.52 28.13
C GLU A 132 17.21 -10.58 28.26
N ALA A 133 17.49 -11.30 27.17
CA ALA A 133 18.50 -12.34 27.12
C ALA A 133 19.88 -11.84 26.65
N ALA A 134 19.97 -10.58 26.21
CA ALA A 134 21.16 -10.04 25.59
C ALA A 134 22.28 -9.83 26.63
N GLN A 135 23.46 -10.39 26.36
CA GLN A 135 24.63 -10.20 27.21
C GLN A 135 25.35 -8.91 26.77
N THR A 136 24.91 -7.78 27.33
CA THR A 136 25.40 -6.44 26.98
C THR A 136 26.02 -5.73 28.18
N SER A 137 26.77 -4.66 27.94
CA SER A 137 27.28 -3.77 28.99
C SER A 137 26.26 -2.72 29.45
N ALA A 138 25.08 -2.66 28.84
CA ALA A 138 24.03 -1.72 29.21
C ALA A 138 23.44 -2.07 30.58
N SER A 139 23.04 -1.04 31.31
CA SER A 139 22.35 -1.16 32.58
C SER A 139 20.92 -1.69 32.40
N SER A 140 20.33 -2.23 33.47
CA SER A 140 18.94 -2.68 33.44
C SER A 140 17.95 -1.55 33.15
N GLU A 141 18.25 -0.31 33.56
CA GLU A 141 17.41 0.86 33.31
C GLU A 141 17.38 1.22 31.83
N GLU A 142 18.53 1.22 31.16
CA GLU A 142 18.62 1.43 29.70
C GLU A 142 17.88 0.35 28.90
N ILE A 143 17.96 -0.92 29.34
CA ILE A 143 17.23 -2.02 28.70
C ILE A 143 15.72 -1.82 28.82
N GLU A 144 15.22 -1.44 30.01
CA GLU A 144 13.80 -1.21 30.22
C GLU A 144 13.29 0.01 29.44
N GLU A 145 14.06 1.10 29.36
CA GLU A 145 13.72 2.26 28.52
C GLU A 145 13.63 1.88 27.04
N LEU A 146 14.62 1.14 26.52
CA LEU A 146 14.62 0.68 25.13
C LEU A 146 13.43 -0.24 24.83
N LYS A 147 13.10 -1.17 25.74
CA LYS A 147 11.92 -2.01 25.62
C LYS A 147 10.64 -1.18 25.61
N ALA A 148 10.52 -0.18 26.48
CA ALA A 148 9.36 0.71 26.50
C ALA A 148 9.19 1.45 25.17
N PHE A 149 10.30 1.97 24.61
CA PHE A 149 10.28 2.60 23.29
C PHE A 149 9.86 1.65 22.18
N LEU A 150 10.45 0.45 22.09
CA LEU A 150 10.12 -0.51 21.03
C LEU A 150 8.68 -1.04 21.14
N ASN A 151 8.17 -1.25 22.36
CA ASN A 151 6.76 -1.58 22.57
C ASN A 151 5.86 -0.45 22.09
N TRP A 152 6.18 0.80 22.44
CA TRP A 152 5.45 1.96 21.94
C TRP A 152 5.46 2.01 20.40
N VAL A 153 6.61 1.77 19.75
CA VAL A 153 6.69 1.65 18.28
C VAL A 153 5.79 0.54 17.74
N ALA A 154 5.76 -0.64 18.38
CA ALA A 154 4.94 -1.79 17.98
C ALA A 154 3.43 -1.57 18.20
N GLU A 155 3.03 -0.66 19.08
CA GLU A 155 1.64 -0.30 19.38
C GLU A 155 1.04 0.69 18.38
N ARG A 156 1.36 0.52 17.09
CA ARG A 156 0.82 1.30 15.95
C ARG A 156 1.15 2.80 15.98
N ASN A 157 2.20 3.19 16.71
CA ASN A 157 2.73 4.55 16.65
C ASN A 157 3.62 4.78 15.41
N PHE A 158 4.01 3.71 14.70
CA PHE A 158 4.70 3.73 13.42
C PHE A 158 4.04 2.80 12.41
N ILE A 159 4.24 3.09 11.12
CA ILE A 159 3.95 2.17 10.01
C ILE A 159 5.27 1.58 9.54
N PHE A 160 5.32 0.26 9.43
CA PHE A 160 6.49 -0.49 8.98
C PHE A 160 6.28 -0.78 7.51
N LEU A 161 7.25 -0.38 6.71
CA LEU A 161 7.28 -0.62 5.27
C LEU A 161 8.28 -1.72 4.91
N GLY A 162 9.08 -2.17 5.88
CA GLY A 162 10.09 -3.20 5.74
C GLY A 162 10.85 -3.43 7.04
N TYR A 163 11.57 -4.53 7.10
CA TYR A 163 12.48 -4.90 8.18
C TYR A 163 13.79 -5.41 7.59
N ARG A 164 14.91 -5.13 8.27
CA ARG A 164 16.21 -5.68 7.94
C ARG A 164 16.97 -6.03 9.22
N ASP A 165 17.53 -7.22 9.23
CA ASP A 165 18.41 -7.71 10.29
C ASP A 165 19.85 -7.73 9.79
N TYR A 166 20.81 -7.56 10.71
CA TYR A 166 22.24 -7.55 10.41
C TYR A 166 23.01 -8.35 11.47
N ASP A 167 23.84 -9.28 11.00
CA ASP A 167 24.86 -9.90 11.82
C ASP A 167 26.11 -9.00 11.86
N LEU A 168 26.53 -8.58 13.05
CA LEU A 168 27.77 -7.81 13.20
C LEU A 168 28.96 -8.75 13.26
N LEU A 169 29.79 -8.72 12.23
CA LEU A 169 31.05 -9.47 12.17
C LEU A 169 32.20 -8.59 12.67
N TYR A 170 33.06 -9.16 13.52
CA TYR A 170 34.24 -8.49 14.03
C TYR A 170 35.50 -9.11 13.44
N GLU A 171 36.29 -8.32 12.70
CA GLU A 171 37.62 -8.72 12.24
C GLU A 171 38.67 -7.74 12.80
N LYS A 172 39.64 -8.25 13.56
CA LYS A 172 40.70 -7.45 14.22
C LYS A 172 40.20 -6.29 15.11
N GLY A 173 38.99 -6.40 15.64
CA GLY A 173 38.40 -5.38 16.50
C GLY A 173 37.62 -4.28 15.75
N GLU A 174 37.48 -4.38 14.44
CA GLU A 174 36.62 -3.51 13.63
C GLU A 174 35.34 -4.25 13.22
N ILE A 175 34.22 -3.51 13.21
CA ILE A 175 32.92 -4.02 12.74
C ILE A 175 32.91 -4.00 11.21
N LEU A 176 32.63 -5.15 10.60
CA LEU A 176 32.31 -5.28 9.18
C LEU A 176 30.79 -5.34 9.02
N LEU A 177 30.21 -4.41 8.26
CA LEU A 177 28.79 -4.36 7.87
C LEU A 177 28.57 -4.99 6.49
#